data_AF-A0A967I3L6-F1
#
_entry.id   AF-A0A967I3L6-F1
#
_cell.length_a   1.000
_cell.length_b   1.000
_cell.length_c   1.000
_cell.angle_alpha   90.00
_cell.angle_beta   90.00
_cell.angle_gamma   90.00
#
_symmetry.space_group_name_H-M   'P 1'
#
loop_
_entity.id
_entity.type
_entity.pdbx_description
1 polymer ?
#
loop_
_entity_poly.entity_id
_entity_poly.type
_entity_poly.pdbx_seq_one_letter_code
_entity_poly.pdbx_strand_id
1 'polypeptide(L)'
;GFDDFPFMVPRFVKDSVSTYGRSPAMTALPDVKMVNKMSEVTIRAAQKQIDPPLMVPDDGFMMPIRTTPGSLNFYRSGTRDRMEPLNIGANNPLGLNMEEQRRNAIRQAFYVDQLLLGQGPTMTATEVLQRNEEKMRLLGPVLGRLQAELLQPLISRSFALLLREGLLPPAPEELQGQDIDIEYVSPLAKAQKLTDLQSVLRGFEVLAQLGEIAPVQDYIDPDRMVQYLVETTGMPARVIRSDEEIARLRREQAAAQQAQAAQQQDLLEAQVAQQTAPMVKALSG
;
A
#
# COMPACT_ATOMS: atom_id res chain seq x y z
N GLY A 1 -28.59 -7.92 -24.73
CA GLY A 1 -27.96 -6.88 -23.89
C GLY A 1 -26.86 -7.52 -23.08
N PHE A 2 -26.12 -6.75 -22.29
CA PHE A 2 -25.21 -7.29 -21.27
C PHE A 2 -25.90 -7.23 -19.91
N ASP A 3 -25.78 -8.28 -19.11
CA ASP A 3 -26.33 -8.32 -17.75
C ASP A 3 -25.50 -7.47 -16.77
N ASP A 4 -24.20 -7.33 -17.05
CA ASP A 4 -23.25 -6.52 -16.28
C ASP A 4 -22.46 -5.58 -17.20
N PHE A 5 -22.06 -4.41 -16.68
CA PHE A 5 -21.27 -3.44 -17.44
C PHE A 5 -19.88 -4.03 -17.80
N PRO A 6 -19.53 -4.18 -19.08
CA PRO A 6 -18.34 -4.94 -19.49
C PRO A 6 -17.04 -4.15 -19.47
N PHE A 7 -17.09 -2.83 -19.23
CA PHE A 7 -15.92 -1.97 -19.28
C PHE A 7 -15.53 -1.48 -17.88
N MET A 8 -14.22 -1.42 -17.63
CA MET A 8 -13.67 -0.76 -16.44
C MET A 8 -12.88 0.46 -16.89
N VAL A 9 -13.26 1.64 -16.39
CA VAL A 9 -12.65 2.92 -16.79
C VAL A 9 -12.12 3.62 -15.54
N PRO A 10 -11.00 3.13 -14.96
CA PRO A 10 -10.46 3.72 -13.74
C PRO A 10 -9.87 5.10 -13.99
N ARG A 11 -10.04 5.97 -12.99
CA ARG A 11 -9.48 7.33 -13.00
C ARG A 11 -8.36 7.45 -11.97
N PHE A 12 -7.23 7.99 -12.40
CA PHE A 12 -6.07 8.19 -11.54
C PHE A 12 -6.34 9.30 -10.49
N VAL A 13 -6.73 10.49 -10.95
CA VAL A 13 -7.22 11.60 -10.11
C VAL A 13 -8.58 12.07 -10.64
N LYS A 14 -9.51 12.36 -9.74
CA LYS A 14 -10.84 12.90 -10.05
C LYS A 14 -10.93 14.34 -9.54
N ASP A 15 -11.48 15.22 -10.36
CA ASP A 15 -11.90 16.56 -9.97
C ASP A 15 -13.41 16.55 -9.66
N SER A 16 -13.88 17.45 -8.80
CA SER A 16 -15.30 17.50 -8.39
C SER A 16 -16.23 17.85 -9.56
N VAL A 17 -15.72 18.56 -10.56
CA VAL A 17 -16.51 19.09 -11.69
C VAL A 17 -16.34 18.30 -12.99
N SER A 18 -15.28 17.50 -13.13
CA SER A 18 -14.97 16.78 -14.38
C SER A 18 -15.43 15.32 -14.31
N THR A 19 -16.11 14.87 -15.38
CA THR A 19 -16.44 13.45 -15.58
C THR A 19 -15.17 12.60 -15.83
N TYR A 20 -14.17 13.18 -16.48
CA TYR A 20 -12.91 12.52 -16.86
C TYR A 20 -11.86 12.61 -15.77
N GLY A 21 -11.03 11.56 -15.67
CA GLY A 21 -9.88 11.53 -14.80
C GLY A 21 -8.69 12.32 -15.36
N ARG A 22 -7.83 12.81 -14.47
CA ARG A 22 -6.54 13.44 -14.82
C ARG A 22 -5.40 12.48 -14.52
N SER A 23 -4.36 12.51 -15.35
CA SER A 23 -3.16 11.68 -15.17
C SER A 23 -1.98 12.50 -14.62
N PRO A 24 -1.00 11.85 -13.96
CA PRO A 24 0.24 12.51 -13.55
C PRO A 24 0.99 13.15 -14.72
N ALA A 25 0.89 12.53 -15.90
CA ALA A 25 1.47 13.03 -17.14
C ALA A 25 0.91 14.41 -17.53
N MET A 26 -0.37 14.68 -17.25
CA MET A 26 -0.96 16.01 -17.51
C MET A 26 -0.34 17.09 -16.61
N THR A 27 -0.01 16.73 -15.37
CA THR A 27 0.67 17.63 -14.42
C THR A 27 2.13 17.85 -14.83
N ALA A 28 2.83 16.79 -15.24
CA ALA A 28 4.24 16.85 -15.64
C ALA A 28 4.46 17.39 -17.07
N LEU A 29 3.40 17.59 -17.86
CA LEU A 29 3.49 17.96 -19.28
C LEU A 29 4.32 19.23 -19.54
N PRO A 30 4.22 20.31 -18.75
CA PRO A 30 5.04 21.50 -18.94
C PRO A 30 6.54 21.20 -18.76
N ASP A 31 6.90 20.45 -17.72
CA ASP A 31 8.29 20.06 -17.45
C ASP A 31 8.83 19.14 -18.56
N VAL A 32 8.02 18.19 -19.05
CA VAL A 32 8.40 17.32 -20.19
C VAL A 32 8.70 18.15 -21.43
N LYS A 33 7.85 19.12 -21.77
CA LYS A 33 8.08 20.02 -22.91
C LYS A 33 9.33 20.87 -22.73
N MET A 34 9.56 21.35 -21.50
CA MET A 34 10.74 22.15 -21.17
C MET A 34 12.03 21.34 -21.31
N VAL A 35 12.07 20.13 -20.75
CA VAL A 35 13.24 19.21 -20.88
C VAL A 35 13.53 18.92 -22.34
N ASN A 36 12.52 18.58 -23.14
CA ASN A 36 12.72 18.29 -24.56
C ASN A 36 13.32 19.49 -25.29
N LYS A 37 12.87 20.71 -24.97
CA LYS A 37 13.41 21.93 -25.58
C LYS A 37 14.83 22.23 -25.13
N MET A 38 15.13 22.03 -23.84
CA MET A 38 16.47 22.20 -23.30
C MET A 38 17.44 21.22 -23.95
N SER A 39 17.09 19.93 -24.01
CA SER A 39 17.92 18.91 -24.66
C SER A 39 18.14 19.21 -26.14
N GLU A 40 17.14 19.72 -26.87
CA GLU A 40 17.32 20.18 -28.25
C GLU A 40 18.40 21.28 -28.36
N VAL A 41 18.36 22.28 -27.47
CA VAL A 41 19.33 23.38 -27.44
C VAL A 41 20.72 22.89 -27.03
N THR A 42 20.80 22.03 -26.01
CA THR A 42 22.05 21.41 -25.55
C THR A 42 22.71 20.61 -26.68
N ILE A 43 21.95 19.82 -27.43
CA ILE A 43 22.45 19.07 -28.58
C ILE A 43 22.96 20.01 -29.68
N ARG A 44 22.21 21.08 -30.00
CA ARG A 44 22.67 22.07 -30.99
C ARG A 44 23.94 22.80 -30.54
N ALA A 45 24.07 23.11 -29.26
CA ALA A 45 25.28 23.70 -28.70
C ALA A 45 26.47 22.75 -28.81
N ALA A 46 26.28 21.47 -28.46
CA ALA A 46 27.30 20.44 -28.62
C ALA A 46 27.71 20.27 -30.10
N GLN A 47 26.75 20.27 -31.03
CA GLN A 47 27.04 20.21 -32.47
C GLN A 47 27.88 21.39 -32.94
N LYS A 48 27.56 22.62 -32.51
CA LYS A 48 28.38 23.80 -32.86
C LYS A 48 29.78 23.77 -32.26
N GLN A 49 29.96 23.09 -31.13
CA GLN A 49 31.27 22.92 -30.50
C GLN A 49 32.14 21.91 -31.27
N ILE A 50 31.53 20.86 -31.82
CA ILE A 50 32.22 19.82 -32.60
C ILE A 50 32.43 20.26 -34.06
N ASP A 51 31.42 20.87 -34.67
CA ASP A 51 31.38 21.31 -36.07
C ASP A 51 30.95 22.79 -36.17
N PRO A 52 31.85 23.72 -35.79
CA PRO A 52 31.56 25.15 -35.83
C PRO A 52 31.42 25.63 -37.28
N PRO A 53 30.57 26.64 -37.55
CA PRO A 53 30.53 27.29 -38.85
C PRO A 53 31.92 27.78 -39.28
N LEU A 54 32.31 27.46 -40.52
CA LEU A 54 33.63 27.78 -41.05
C LEU A 54 33.60 29.11 -41.81
N MET A 55 34.68 29.86 -41.71
CA MET A 55 34.88 31.13 -42.40
C MET A 55 35.74 30.90 -43.65
N VAL A 56 35.20 31.25 -44.82
CA VAL A 56 35.89 31.12 -46.11
C VAL A 56 36.15 32.50 -46.71
N PRO A 57 37.36 32.81 -47.18
CA PRO A 57 37.63 34.08 -47.86
C PRO A 57 36.88 34.11 -49.21
N ASP A 58 36.13 35.19 -49.47
CA ASP A 58 35.44 35.45 -50.74
C ASP A 58 35.69 36.89 -51.20
N ASP A 59 35.83 37.08 -52.51
CA ASP A 59 36.00 38.38 -53.18
C ASP A 59 34.68 38.92 -53.77
N GLY A 60 33.54 38.36 -53.34
CA GLY A 60 32.20 38.67 -53.83
C GLY A 60 31.12 38.73 -52.74
N PHE A 61 29.88 38.94 -53.19
CA PHE A 61 28.71 39.37 -52.41
C PHE A 61 28.42 38.59 -51.11
N MET A 62 28.10 39.31 -50.03
CA MET A 62 27.70 38.73 -48.74
C MET A 62 26.36 37.97 -48.88
N MET A 63 26.42 36.64 -48.86
CA MET A 63 25.25 35.77 -48.66
C MET A 63 24.65 35.97 -47.25
N PRO A 64 23.36 35.67 -47.02
CA PRO A 64 22.77 35.73 -45.69
C PRO A 64 23.49 34.80 -44.70
N ILE A 65 23.80 35.33 -43.52
CA ILE A 65 24.59 34.65 -42.48
C ILE A 65 23.86 33.38 -42.02
N ARG A 66 24.54 32.25 -42.07
CA ARG A 66 24.03 30.96 -41.57
C ARG A 66 24.72 30.62 -40.25
N THR A 67 23.93 30.25 -39.24
CA THR A 67 24.43 29.91 -37.89
C THR A 67 24.16 28.45 -37.52
N THR A 68 23.79 27.62 -38.48
CA THR A 68 23.64 26.17 -38.31
C THR A 68 25.02 25.50 -38.20
N PRO A 69 25.17 24.41 -37.42
CA PRO A 69 26.41 23.62 -37.42
C PRO A 69 26.85 23.25 -38.85
N GLY A 70 28.17 23.27 -39.10
CA GLY A 70 28.75 22.93 -40.41
C GLY A 70 28.45 23.91 -41.56
N SER A 71 27.90 25.09 -41.29
CA SER A 71 27.64 26.10 -42.33
C SER A 71 28.91 26.84 -42.75
N LEU A 72 28.98 27.21 -44.03
CA LEU A 72 30.04 28.05 -44.59
C LEU A 72 29.57 29.51 -44.62
N ASN A 73 30.33 30.39 -43.99
CA ASN A 73 30.13 31.83 -44.07
C ASN A 73 31.32 32.47 -44.80
N PHE A 74 31.02 33.41 -45.70
CA PHE A 74 32.03 34.07 -46.53
C PHE A 74 32.38 35.44 -45.94
N TYR A 75 33.66 35.82 -45.99
CA TYR A 75 34.13 37.14 -45.56
C TYR A 75 35.18 37.70 -46.53
N ARG A 76 35.30 39.03 -46.59
CA ARG A 76 36.27 39.69 -47.48
C ARG A 76 37.70 39.49 -46.96
N SER A 77 38.57 38.92 -47.80
CA SER A 77 39.99 38.74 -47.50
C SER A 77 40.68 40.10 -47.30
N GLY A 78 41.52 40.23 -46.27
CA GLY A 78 42.29 41.45 -45.98
C GLY A 78 41.59 42.50 -45.10
N THR A 79 40.31 42.33 -44.75
CA THR A 79 39.60 43.21 -43.80
C THR A 79 39.65 42.59 -42.39
N ARG A 80 39.85 43.39 -41.34
CA ARG A 80 39.82 42.93 -39.92
C ARG A 80 38.42 42.55 -39.44
N ASP A 81 37.39 42.84 -40.21
CA ASP A 81 35.98 42.61 -39.89
C ASP A 81 35.62 41.12 -40.06
N ARG A 82 36.05 40.30 -39.11
CA ARG A 82 35.59 38.92 -38.96
C ARG A 82 34.39 38.90 -38.03
N MET A 83 33.34 38.19 -38.43
CA MET A 83 32.18 37.97 -37.57
C MET A 83 32.54 36.91 -36.52
N GLU A 84 33.06 37.36 -35.39
CA GLU A 84 33.37 36.48 -34.26
C GLU A 84 32.14 36.28 -33.38
N PRO A 85 31.93 35.08 -32.82
CA PRO A 85 30.85 34.88 -31.86
C PRO A 85 31.11 35.78 -30.65
N LEU A 86 30.09 36.52 -30.21
CA LEU A 86 30.14 37.23 -28.95
C LEU A 86 30.31 36.19 -27.83
N ASN A 87 31.52 36.10 -27.28
CA ASN A 87 31.79 35.18 -26.17
C ASN A 87 31.21 35.77 -24.89
N ILE A 88 29.95 35.44 -24.62
CA ILE A 88 29.19 35.88 -23.45
C ILE A 88 29.55 35.08 -22.19
N GLY A 89 30.55 34.18 -22.24
CA GLY A 89 30.86 33.27 -21.14
C GLY A 89 29.74 32.25 -20.89
N ALA A 90 29.14 31.71 -21.95
CA ALA A 90 28.03 30.77 -21.85
C ALA A 90 28.44 29.49 -21.09
N ASN A 91 27.88 29.30 -19.91
CA ASN A 91 28.21 28.20 -19.01
C ASN A 91 27.32 26.97 -19.31
N ASN A 92 27.75 26.11 -20.24
CA ASN A 92 27.06 24.86 -20.61
C ASN A 92 26.70 23.94 -19.41
N PRO A 93 27.53 23.83 -18.34
CA PRO A 93 27.17 23.15 -17.09
C PRO A 93 25.87 23.58 -16.40
N LEU A 94 25.43 24.83 -16.58
CA LEU A 94 24.16 25.31 -16.01
C LEU A 94 22.97 24.61 -16.69
N GLY A 95 23.06 24.34 -17.99
CA GLY A 95 22.03 23.64 -18.76
C GLY A 95 21.79 22.21 -18.28
N LEU A 96 22.87 21.46 -18.01
CA LEU A 96 22.78 20.07 -17.51
C LEU A 96 22.16 19.99 -16.11
N ASN A 97 22.51 20.92 -15.21
CA ASN A 97 21.92 20.95 -13.86
C ASN A 97 20.42 21.28 -13.91
N MET A 98 20.02 22.24 -14.77
CA MET A 98 18.61 22.57 -14.97
C MET A 98 17.83 21.42 -15.63
N GLU A 99 18.45 20.68 -16.56
CA GLU A 99 17.84 19.49 -17.16
C GLU A 99 17.61 18.39 -16.11
N GLU A 100 18.58 18.12 -15.26
CA GLU A 100 18.45 17.10 -14.21
C GLU A 100 17.41 17.50 -13.16
N GLN A 101 17.35 18.79 -12.79
CA GLN A 101 16.29 19.30 -11.91
C GLN A 101 14.90 19.01 -12.49
N ARG A 102 14.71 19.23 -13.79
CA ARG A 102 13.43 18.96 -14.46
C ARG A 102 13.15 17.47 -14.60
N ARG A 103 14.16 16.64 -14.90
CA ARG A 103 14.01 15.17 -14.89
C ARG A 103 13.58 14.67 -13.52
N ASN A 104 14.14 15.21 -12.44
CA ASN A 104 13.74 14.88 -11.07
C ASN A 104 12.30 15.32 -10.77
N ALA A 105 11.89 16.52 -11.19
CA ALA A 105 10.49 16.96 -11.05
C ALA A 105 9.52 16.01 -11.79
N ILE A 106 9.89 15.54 -12.98
CA ILE A 106 9.10 14.55 -13.72
C ILE A 106 9.05 13.21 -12.95
N ARG A 107 10.19 12.69 -12.48
CA ARG A 107 10.25 11.45 -11.68
C ARG A 107 9.35 11.53 -10.43
N GLN A 108 9.38 12.66 -9.73
CA GLN A 108 8.55 12.94 -8.56
C GLN A 108 7.06 12.97 -8.92
N ALA A 109 6.68 13.62 -10.02
CA ALA A 109 5.30 13.66 -10.48
C ALA A 109 4.74 12.25 -10.79
N PHE A 110 5.59 11.33 -11.24
CA PHE A 110 5.24 9.91 -11.48
C PHE A 110 5.45 8.99 -10.27
N TYR A 111 5.73 9.53 -9.09
CA TYR A 111 5.99 8.76 -7.86
C TYR A 111 7.15 7.75 -7.98
N VAL A 112 8.06 7.93 -8.94
CA VAL A 112 9.17 7.00 -9.21
C VAL A 112 10.07 6.86 -7.98
N ASP A 113 10.34 7.98 -7.30
CA ASP A 113 11.17 8.03 -6.10
C ASP A 113 10.57 7.22 -4.93
N GLN A 114 9.24 7.03 -4.92
CA GLN A 114 8.59 6.21 -3.91
C GLN A 114 8.50 4.74 -4.32
N LEU A 115 8.48 4.46 -5.63
CA LEU A 115 8.46 3.10 -6.15
C LEU A 115 9.83 2.42 -6.06
N LEU A 116 10.88 3.16 -6.36
CA LEU A 116 12.26 2.71 -6.21
C LEU A 116 12.67 2.91 -4.74
N LEU A 117 12.79 1.82 -3.98
CA LEU A 117 13.48 1.91 -2.70
C LEU A 117 14.89 2.42 -2.99
N GLY A 118 15.23 3.58 -2.44
CA GLY A 118 16.57 4.14 -2.56
C GLY A 118 17.60 3.06 -2.22
N GLN A 119 18.51 2.80 -3.15
CA GLN A 119 19.65 1.90 -2.94
C GLN A 119 20.62 2.56 -1.96
N GLY A 120 20.32 2.43 -0.67
CA GLY A 120 21.19 2.83 0.44
C GLY A 120 21.74 1.60 1.16
N PRO A 121 22.85 1.74 1.91
CA PRO A 121 23.41 0.63 2.68
C PRO A 121 22.41 0.24 3.78
N THR A 122 22.00 -1.03 3.78
CA THR A 122 21.25 -1.73 4.86
C THR A 122 20.29 -0.84 5.65
N MET A 123 19.10 -0.55 5.10
CA MET A 123 18.02 0.10 5.85
C MET A 123 17.65 -0.70 7.10
N THR A 124 17.39 0.01 8.20
CA THR A 124 16.87 -0.60 9.43
C THR A 124 15.40 -0.99 9.28
N ALA A 125 14.95 -2.02 9.99
CA ALA A 125 13.57 -2.54 9.87
C ALA A 125 12.49 -1.49 10.16
N THR A 126 12.75 -0.57 11.09
CA THR A 126 11.84 0.54 11.45
C THR A 126 11.76 1.59 10.34
N GLU A 127 12.89 1.92 9.71
CA GLU A 127 12.93 2.88 8.60
C GLU A 127 12.19 2.34 7.36
N VAL A 128 12.28 1.04 7.09
CA VAL A 128 11.50 0.39 6.01
C VAL A 128 10.00 0.52 6.26
N LEU A 129 9.55 0.30 7.49
CA LEU A 129 8.14 0.42 7.86
C LEU A 129 7.65 1.87 7.70
N GLN A 130 8.39 2.85 8.23
CA GLN A 130 8.00 4.27 8.12
C GLN A 130 7.96 4.76 6.67
N ARG A 131 8.95 4.42 5.83
CA ARG A 131 8.91 4.80 4.41
C ARG A 131 7.77 4.13 3.65
N ASN A 132 7.49 2.85 3.94
CA ASN A 132 6.35 2.17 3.34
C ASN A 132 5.02 2.81 3.77
N GLU A 133 4.91 3.28 5.00
CA GLU A 133 3.74 4.02 5.49
C GLU A 133 3.58 5.37 4.79
N GLU A 134 4.64 6.16 4.65
CA GLU A 134 4.61 7.43 3.91
C GLU A 134 4.21 7.21 2.45
N LYS A 135 4.77 6.18 1.81
CA LYS A 135 4.41 5.77 0.45
C LYS A 135 2.94 5.40 0.33
N MET A 136 2.42 4.62 1.28
CA MET A 136 1.01 4.24 1.28
C MET A 136 0.10 5.43 1.55
N ARG A 137 0.52 6.39 2.38
CA ARG A 137 -0.23 7.64 2.60
C ARG A 137 -0.37 8.45 1.32
N LEU A 138 0.68 8.48 0.50
CA LEU A 138 0.71 9.22 -0.76
C LEU A 138 -0.06 8.49 -1.89
N LEU A 139 0.06 7.16 -1.97
CA LEU A 139 -0.60 6.34 -3.00
C LEU A 139 -2.01 5.86 -2.60
N GLY A 140 -2.38 5.94 -1.33
CA GLY A 140 -3.62 5.42 -0.77
C GLY A 140 -4.89 5.90 -1.50
N PRO A 141 -5.04 7.20 -1.79
CA PRO A 141 -6.19 7.68 -2.56
C PRO A 141 -6.26 7.13 -3.98
N VAL A 142 -5.12 6.87 -4.63
CA VAL A 142 -5.07 6.28 -5.98
C VAL A 142 -5.41 4.80 -5.91
N LEU A 143 -4.85 4.08 -4.94
CA LEU A 143 -5.12 2.66 -4.72
C LEU A 143 -6.59 2.40 -4.37
N GLY A 144 -7.17 3.18 -3.46
CA GLY A 144 -8.60 3.06 -3.13
C GLY A 144 -9.52 3.30 -4.32
N ARG A 145 -9.16 4.25 -5.20
CA ARG A 145 -9.87 4.45 -6.47
C ARG A 145 -9.70 3.29 -7.44
N LEU A 146 -8.49 2.75 -7.60
CA LEU A 146 -8.27 1.57 -8.42
C LEU A 146 -9.04 0.35 -7.87
N GLN A 147 -9.14 0.21 -6.55
CA GLN A 147 -9.96 -0.82 -5.93
C GLN A 147 -11.44 -0.63 -6.31
N ALA A 148 -12.02 0.54 -6.08
CA ALA A 148 -13.43 0.78 -6.33
C ALA A 148 -13.81 0.82 -7.83
N GLU A 149 -12.98 1.42 -8.69
CA GLU A 149 -13.32 1.68 -10.10
C GLU A 149 -12.78 0.62 -11.09
N LEU A 150 -11.79 -0.18 -10.70
CA LEU A 150 -11.20 -1.22 -11.54
C LEU A 150 -11.31 -2.61 -10.91
N LEU A 151 -10.68 -2.83 -9.76
CA LEU A 151 -10.51 -4.18 -9.23
C LEU A 151 -11.83 -4.77 -8.75
N GLN A 152 -12.66 -4.01 -8.05
CA GLN A 152 -13.93 -4.47 -7.52
C GLN A 152 -14.89 -4.84 -8.65
N PRO A 153 -15.19 -3.95 -9.62
CA PRO A 153 -16.06 -4.33 -10.74
C PRO A 153 -15.46 -5.44 -11.60
N LEU A 154 -14.13 -5.52 -11.74
CA LEU A 154 -13.48 -6.60 -12.47
C LEU A 154 -13.65 -7.96 -11.78
N ILE A 155 -13.45 -8.02 -10.47
CA ILE A 155 -13.59 -9.24 -9.68
C ILE A 155 -15.06 -9.66 -9.65
N SER A 156 -15.98 -8.74 -9.31
CA SER A 156 -17.42 -9.02 -9.28
C SER A 156 -17.93 -9.55 -10.62
N ARG A 157 -17.52 -8.91 -11.72
CA ARG A 157 -17.90 -9.36 -13.06
C ARG A 157 -17.28 -10.71 -13.42
N SER A 158 -16.00 -10.92 -13.11
CA SER A 158 -15.34 -12.21 -13.38
C SER A 158 -16.03 -13.33 -12.60
N PHE A 159 -16.39 -13.09 -11.34
CA PHE A 159 -17.13 -14.05 -10.53
C PHE A 159 -18.52 -14.33 -11.12
N ALA A 160 -19.28 -13.30 -11.48
CA ALA A 160 -20.62 -13.44 -12.06
C ALA A 160 -20.60 -14.25 -13.37
N LEU A 161 -19.59 -14.02 -14.23
CA LEU A 161 -19.40 -14.81 -15.44
C LEU A 161 -19.09 -16.28 -15.15
N LEU A 162 -18.15 -16.55 -14.24
CA LEU A 162 -17.80 -17.92 -13.87
C LEU A 162 -18.98 -18.67 -13.23
N LEU A 163 -19.79 -17.97 -12.42
CA LEU A 163 -20.99 -18.52 -11.82
C LEU A 163 -22.03 -18.91 -12.88
N ARG A 164 -22.24 -18.04 -13.88
CA ARG A 164 -23.21 -18.28 -14.95
C ARG A 164 -22.81 -19.41 -15.89
N GLU A 165 -21.52 -19.53 -16.18
CA GLU A 165 -20.96 -20.61 -17.00
C GLU A 165 -20.86 -21.94 -16.21
N GLY A 166 -21.23 -21.95 -14.93
CA GLY A 166 -21.15 -23.16 -14.09
C GLY A 166 -19.73 -23.66 -13.85
N LEU A 167 -18.72 -22.77 -13.97
CA LEU A 167 -17.30 -23.11 -13.79
C LEU A 167 -16.88 -23.07 -12.31
N LEU A 168 -17.71 -22.51 -11.44
CA LEU A 168 -17.48 -22.50 -10.00
C LEU A 168 -18.06 -23.77 -9.35
N PRO A 169 -17.44 -24.28 -8.27
CA PRO A 169 -18.05 -25.33 -7.47
C PRO A 169 -19.41 -24.86 -6.92
N PRO A 170 -20.34 -25.79 -6.64
CA PRO A 170 -21.64 -25.44 -6.09
C PRO A 170 -21.45 -24.68 -4.77
N ALA A 171 -22.14 -23.54 -4.65
CA ALA A 171 -22.08 -22.73 -3.44
C ALA A 171 -22.64 -23.54 -2.25
N PRO A 172 -21.95 -23.54 -1.09
CA PRO A 172 -22.49 -24.03 0.17
C PRO A 172 -23.88 -23.43 0.45
N GLU A 173 -24.75 -24.19 1.13
CA GLU A 173 -26.11 -23.72 1.45
C GLU A 173 -26.11 -22.40 2.22
N GLU A 174 -25.10 -22.15 3.08
CA GLU A 174 -25.01 -20.91 3.84
C GLU A 174 -24.75 -19.66 2.97
N LEU A 175 -24.14 -19.85 1.79
CA LEU A 175 -23.76 -18.76 0.89
C LEU A 175 -24.80 -18.50 -0.21
N GLN A 176 -25.87 -19.30 -0.29
CA GLN A 176 -26.93 -19.10 -1.29
C GLN A 176 -27.73 -17.82 -1.00
N GLY A 177 -27.69 -16.88 -1.94
CA GLY A 177 -28.40 -15.60 -1.83
C GLY A 177 -27.67 -14.54 -0.99
N GLN A 178 -26.43 -14.80 -0.57
CA GLN A 178 -25.59 -13.76 0.04
C GLN A 178 -24.81 -12.96 -1.00
N ASP A 179 -24.59 -11.67 -0.70
CA ASP A 179 -23.74 -10.80 -1.50
C ASP A 179 -22.25 -11.07 -1.22
N ILE A 180 -21.42 -10.88 -2.23
CA ILE A 180 -19.98 -11.12 -2.14
C ILE A 180 -19.30 -9.82 -1.74
N ASP A 181 -18.68 -9.81 -0.57
CA ASP A 181 -17.77 -8.76 -0.17
C ASP A 181 -16.33 -9.09 -0.58
N ILE A 182 -15.60 -8.11 -1.10
CA ILE A 182 -14.25 -8.28 -1.65
C ILE A 182 -13.26 -7.61 -0.71
N GLU A 183 -12.57 -8.40 0.13
CA GLU A 183 -11.49 -7.90 0.98
C GLU A 183 -10.14 -7.94 0.23
N TYR A 184 -9.50 -6.77 0.08
CA TYR A 184 -8.18 -6.66 -0.52
C TYR A 184 -7.07 -6.92 0.50
N VAL A 185 -6.47 -8.10 0.43
CA VAL A 185 -5.37 -8.44 1.34
C VAL A 185 -4.03 -7.94 0.79
N SER A 186 -3.59 -6.74 1.21
CA SER A 186 -2.26 -6.22 0.84
C SER A 186 -1.16 -6.69 1.83
N PRO A 187 0.12 -6.83 1.40
CA PRO A 187 1.21 -7.18 2.29
C PRO A 187 1.41 -6.19 3.45
N LEU A 188 1.12 -4.90 3.23
CA LEU A 188 1.15 -3.89 4.28
C LEU A 188 -0.07 -4.01 5.21
N ALA A 189 -1.26 -4.29 4.70
CA ALA A 189 -2.42 -4.56 5.55
C ALA A 189 -2.15 -5.79 6.44
N LYS A 190 -1.46 -6.81 5.92
CA LYS A 190 -0.96 -7.93 6.73
C LYS A 190 0.08 -7.47 7.77
N ALA A 191 1.02 -6.60 7.40
CA ALA A 191 2.02 -6.08 8.33
C ALA A 191 1.42 -5.17 9.42
N GLN A 192 0.42 -4.35 9.09
CA GLN A 192 -0.35 -3.54 10.04
C GLN A 192 -1.15 -4.43 10.98
N LYS A 193 -1.88 -5.42 10.44
CA LYS A 193 -2.55 -6.46 11.25
C LYS A 193 -1.57 -7.15 12.21
N LEU A 194 -0.32 -7.42 11.79
CA LEU A 194 0.72 -7.94 12.69
C LEU A 194 1.15 -6.95 13.78
N THR A 195 1.29 -5.65 13.47
CA THR A 195 1.58 -4.61 14.47
C THR A 195 0.42 -4.44 15.45
N ASP A 196 -0.81 -4.42 14.96
CA ASP A 196 -2.02 -4.35 15.79
C ASP A 196 -2.11 -5.56 16.72
N LEU A 197 -1.80 -6.74 16.20
CA LEU A 197 -1.73 -7.97 17.00
C LEU A 197 -0.65 -7.89 18.08
N GLN A 198 0.54 -7.38 17.76
CA GLN A 198 1.59 -7.16 18.77
C GLN A 198 1.15 -6.16 19.85
N SER A 199 0.43 -5.10 19.47
CA SER A 199 -0.15 -4.13 20.40
C SER A 199 -1.21 -4.77 21.31
N VAL A 200 -2.09 -5.61 20.75
CA VAL A 200 -3.10 -6.34 21.53
C VAL A 200 -2.46 -7.34 22.48
N LEU A 201 -1.48 -8.12 22.03
CA LEU A 201 -0.74 -9.06 22.89
C LEU A 201 -0.05 -8.33 24.05
N ARG A 202 0.60 -7.19 23.78
CA ARG A 202 1.21 -6.36 24.82
C ARG A 202 0.17 -5.78 25.79
N GLY A 203 -0.98 -5.35 25.27
CA GLY A 203 -2.10 -4.89 26.09
C GLY A 203 -2.62 -5.99 27.01
N PHE A 204 -2.73 -7.22 26.51
CA PHE A 204 -3.12 -8.38 27.29
C PHE A 204 -2.08 -8.72 28.38
N GLU A 205 -0.79 -8.68 28.08
CA GLU A 205 0.28 -8.88 29.09
C GLU A 205 0.17 -7.86 30.24
N VAL A 206 -0.11 -6.59 29.93
CA VAL A 206 -0.30 -5.54 30.93
C VAL A 206 -1.58 -5.78 31.75
N LEU A 207 -2.67 -6.16 31.10
CA LEU A 207 -3.95 -6.46 31.77
C LEU A 207 -3.85 -7.71 32.64
N ALA A 208 -3.07 -8.72 32.24
CA ALA A 208 -2.82 -9.92 33.03
C ALA A 208 -2.07 -9.58 34.34
N GLN A 209 -1.06 -8.72 34.28
CA GLN A 209 -0.35 -8.22 35.47
C GLN A 209 -1.27 -7.37 36.37
N LEU A 210 -2.15 -6.56 35.76
CA LEU A 210 -3.11 -5.73 36.50
C LEU A 210 -4.23 -6.57 37.15
N GLY A 211 -4.55 -7.72 36.56
CA GLY A 211 -5.50 -8.72 37.07
C GLY A 211 -5.14 -9.29 38.44
N GLU A 212 -3.85 -9.27 38.82
CA GLU A 212 -3.41 -9.68 40.15
C GLU A 212 -3.77 -8.63 41.23
N ILE A 213 -4.01 -7.38 40.82
CA ILE A 213 -4.14 -6.22 41.71
C ILE A 213 -5.57 -5.66 41.70
N ALA A 214 -6.29 -5.79 40.58
CA ALA A 214 -7.66 -5.33 40.39
C ALA A 214 -8.47 -6.31 39.54
N PRO A 215 -9.80 -6.41 39.71
CA PRO A 215 -10.66 -7.27 38.89
C PRO A 215 -10.88 -6.67 37.50
N VAL A 216 -9.85 -6.73 36.64
CA VAL A 216 -9.90 -6.22 35.26
C VAL A 216 -10.58 -7.18 34.29
N GLN A 217 -10.89 -8.40 34.75
CA GLN A 217 -11.48 -9.48 33.96
C GLN A 217 -12.88 -9.11 33.45
N ASP A 218 -13.61 -8.26 34.17
CA ASP A 218 -14.97 -7.82 33.79
C ASP A 218 -14.99 -6.90 32.56
N TYR A 219 -13.84 -6.32 32.19
CA TYR A 219 -13.73 -5.40 31.06
C TYR A 219 -13.34 -6.09 29.74
N ILE A 220 -12.98 -7.38 29.77
CA ILE A 220 -12.49 -8.11 28.60
C ILE A 220 -13.49 -9.22 28.26
N ASP A 221 -14.06 -9.14 27.06
CA ASP A 221 -14.81 -10.25 26.47
C ASP A 221 -13.85 -11.21 25.76
N PRO A 222 -13.60 -12.42 26.30
CA PRO A 222 -12.65 -13.36 25.74
C PRO A 222 -13.06 -13.85 24.35
N ASP A 223 -14.37 -13.95 24.09
CA ASP A 223 -14.90 -14.51 22.84
C ASP A 223 -14.68 -13.53 21.68
N ARG A 224 -15.00 -12.26 21.92
CA ARG A 224 -14.73 -11.18 20.94
C ARG A 224 -13.24 -10.99 20.69
N MET A 225 -12.40 -11.19 21.71
CA MET A 225 -10.95 -11.12 21.56
C MET A 225 -10.42 -12.24 20.65
N VAL A 226 -10.91 -13.48 20.83
CA VAL A 226 -10.53 -14.60 19.95
C VAL A 226 -11.00 -14.36 18.51
N GLN A 227 -12.23 -13.88 18.32
CA GLN A 227 -12.74 -13.51 16.99
C GLN A 227 -11.87 -12.43 16.34
N TYR A 228 -11.55 -11.35 17.06
CA TYR A 228 -10.67 -10.29 16.58
C TYR A 228 -9.28 -10.80 16.20
N LEU A 229 -8.68 -11.69 17.01
CA LEU A 229 -7.38 -12.29 16.71
C LEU A 229 -7.43 -13.19 15.48
N VAL A 230 -8.50 -13.96 15.29
CA VAL A 230 -8.73 -14.80 14.11
C VAL A 230 -8.80 -13.95 12.84
N GLU A 231 -9.60 -12.88 12.86
CA GLU A 231 -9.76 -11.96 11.72
C GLU A 231 -8.46 -11.21 11.40
N THR A 232 -7.70 -10.84 12.44
CA THR A 232 -6.44 -10.11 12.30
C THR A 232 -5.32 -11.03 11.79
N THR A 233 -5.24 -12.26 12.28
CA THR A 233 -4.22 -13.24 11.84
C THR A 233 -4.53 -13.90 10.50
N GLY A 234 -5.79 -13.89 10.08
CA GLY A 234 -6.25 -14.61 8.89
C GLY A 234 -6.07 -16.13 9.03
N MET A 235 -6.27 -16.66 10.25
CA MET A 235 -6.18 -18.10 10.49
C MET A 235 -7.22 -18.84 9.63
N PRO A 236 -6.82 -19.87 8.87
CA PRO A 236 -7.76 -20.56 7.98
C PRO A 236 -8.84 -21.27 8.79
N ALA A 237 -10.10 -21.18 8.36
CA ALA A 237 -11.27 -21.72 9.09
C ALA A 237 -11.11 -23.19 9.53
N ARG A 238 -10.32 -23.99 8.80
CA ARG A 238 -9.98 -25.38 9.17
C ARG A 238 -9.34 -25.56 10.55
N VAL A 239 -8.71 -24.53 11.11
CA VAL A 239 -8.08 -24.61 12.44
C VAL A 239 -8.97 -24.05 13.56
N ILE A 240 -10.17 -23.60 13.23
CA ILE A 240 -11.11 -22.93 14.13
C ILE A 240 -12.33 -23.84 14.28
N ARG A 241 -12.76 -24.06 15.52
CA ARG A 241 -13.99 -24.82 15.81
C ARG A 241 -15.20 -23.94 15.52
N SER A 242 -16.30 -24.54 15.09
CA SER A 242 -17.53 -23.79 14.86
C SER A 242 -18.13 -23.27 16.18
N ASP A 243 -18.92 -22.20 16.11
CA ASP A 243 -19.61 -21.65 17.28
C ASP A 243 -20.51 -22.69 17.96
N GLU A 244 -21.11 -23.59 17.17
CA GLU A 244 -21.93 -24.69 17.69
C GLU A 244 -21.11 -25.72 18.46
N GLU A 245 -19.92 -26.09 17.96
CA GLU A 245 -19.01 -27.01 18.66
C GLU A 245 -18.52 -26.41 19.97
N ILE A 246 -18.18 -25.11 19.98
CA ILE A 246 -17.77 -24.39 21.20
C ILE A 246 -18.93 -24.31 22.20
N ALA A 247 -20.15 -23.99 21.74
CA ALA A 247 -21.33 -23.95 22.59
C ALA A 247 -21.69 -25.32 23.16
N ARG A 248 -21.45 -26.41 22.42
CA ARG A 248 -21.62 -27.78 22.94
C ARG A 248 -20.57 -28.10 24.02
N LEU A 249 -19.30 -27.82 23.75
CA LEU A 249 -18.21 -28.03 24.71
C LEU A 249 -18.41 -27.24 26.01
N ARG A 250 -18.87 -25.99 25.95
CA ARG A 250 -19.16 -25.19 27.15
C ARG A 250 -20.32 -25.76 27.96
N ARG A 251 -21.37 -26.26 27.30
CA ARG A 251 -22.49 -26.93 27.98
C ARG A 251 -22.04 -28.22 28.65
N GLU A 252 -21.23 -29.02 27.98
CA GLU A 252 -20.64 -30.25 28.55
C GLU A 252 -19.73 -29.94 29.74
N GLN A 253 -18.88 -28.91 29.65
CA GLN A 253 -18.01 -28.48 30.75
C GLN A 253 -18.78 -27.91 31.94
N ALA A 254 -19.80 -27.08 31.71
CA ALA A 254 -20.65 -26.55 32.79
C ALA A 254 -21.42 -27.66 33.52
N ALA A 255 -21.95 -28.64 32.77
CA ALA A 255 -22.59 -29.81 33.35
C ALA A 255 -21.61 -30.67 34.16
N ALA A 256 -20.38 -30.86 33.65
CA ALA A 256 -19.34 -31.59 34.36
C ALA A 256 -18.87 -30.87 35.65
N GLN A 257 -18.74 -29.55 35.63
CA GLN A 257 -18.40 -28.76 36.81
C GLN A 257 -19.51 -28.79 37.86
N GLN A 258 -20.78 -28.70 37.45
CA GLN A 258 -21.91 -28.84 38.38
C GLN A 258 -21.96 -30.25 39.00
N ALA A 259 -21.71 -31.29 38.21
CA ALA A 259 -21.64 -32.66 38.72
C ALA A 259 -20.48 -32.86 39.71
N GLN A 260 -19.30 -32.29 39.44
CA GLN A 260 -18.16 -32.34 40.36
C GLN A 260 -18.40 -31.52 41.64
N ALA A 261 -19.03 -30.35 41.54
CA ALA A 261 -19.39 -29.55 42.71
C ALA A 261 -20.41 -30.25 43.60
N ALA A 262 -21.42 -30.91 43.01
CA ALA A 262 -22.38 -31.73 43.75
C ALA A 262 -21.69 -32.93 44.43
N GLN A 263 -20.79 -33.63 43.73
CA GLN A 263 -20.02 -34.72 44.34
C GLN A 263 -19.10 -34.24 45.48
N GLN A 264 -18.48 -33.07 45.37
CA GLN A 264 -17.68 -32.51 46.46
C GLN A 264 -18.54 -32.10 47.66
N GLN A 265 -19.74 -31.55 47.43
CA GLN A 265 -20.69 -31.26 48.51
C GLN A 265 -21.15 -32.55 49.20
N ASP A 266 -21.51 -33.59 48.45
CA ASP A 266 -21.90 -34.89 49.01
C ASP A 266 -20.76 -35.55 49.81
N LEU A 267 -19.50 -35.43 49.33
CA LEU A 267 -18.32 -35.94 50.03
C LEU A 267 -18.02 -35.14 51.31
N LEU A 268 -18.22 -33.82 51.29
CA LEU A 268 -18.05 -32.97 52.47
C LEU A 268 -19.14 -33.24 53.51
N GLU A 269 -20.41 -33.39 53.10
CA GLU A 269 -21.51 -33.77 54.00
C GLU A 269 -21.30 -35.19 54.57
N ALA A 270 -20.83 -36.14 53.77
CA ALA A 270 -20.51 -37.48 54.24
C ALA A 270 -19.34 -37.49 55.25
N GLN A 271 -18.32 -36.64 55.06
CA GLN A 271 -17.21 -36.49 56.03
C GLN A 271 -17.65 -35.83 57.33
N VAL A 272 -18.52 -34.82 57.27
CA VAL A 272 -19.10 -34.18 58.47
C VAL A 272 -20.01 -35.15 59.23
N ALA A 273 -20.78 -35.98 58.52
CA ALA A 273 -21.58 -37.06 59.13
C ALA A 273 -20.70 -38.15 59.77
N GLN A 274 -19.57 -38.51 59.14
CA GLN A 274 -18.62 -39.47 59.71
C GLN A 274 -17.86 -38.92 60.93
N GLN A 275 -17.58 -37.62 61.01
CA GLN A 275 -16.91 -37.00 62.17
C GLN A 275 -17.85 -36.76 63.35
N THR A 276 -19.15 -36.57 63.11
CA THR A 276 -20.17 -36.39 64.16
C THR A 276 -20.69 -37.73 64.74
N ALA A 277 -20.69 -38.80 63.94
CA ALA A 277 -21.11 -40.14 64.37
C ALA A 277 -20.33 -40.72 65.58
N PRO A 278 -18.99 -40.61 65.71
CA PRO A 278 -18.27 -41.07 66.91
C PRO A 278 -18.47 -40.15 68.13
N MET A 279 -18.86 -38.89 67.93
CA MET A 279 -19.07 -37.93 69.02
C MET A 279 -20.39 -38.17 69.76
N VAL A 280 -21.44 -38.57 69.04
CA VAL A 280 -22.73 -38.94 69.66
C VAL A 280 -22.62 -40.29 70.39
N LYS A 281 -21.80 -41.22 69.89
CA LYS A 281 -21.62 -42.54 70.52
C LYS A 281 -20.78 -42.50 71.81
N ALA A 282 -19.98 -41.45 72.02
CA ALA A 282 -19.19 -41.24 73.24
C ALA A 282 -19.96 -40.50 74.35
N LEU A 283 -21.10 -39.88 74.04
CA LEU A 283 -22.01 -39.23 75.00
C LEU A 283 -23.13 -40.17 75.48
N SER A 284 -23.30 -41.31 74.82
CA SER A 284 -24.37 -42.29 75.11
C SER A 284 -23.85 -43.63 75.65
N GLY A 285 -22.61 -43.68 76.17
CA GLY A 285 -21.97 -44.88 76.71
C GLY A 285 -21.56 -44.71 78.16
#